data_AF-A0A2M7JWT2-F1
#
_entry.id   AF-A0A2M7JWT2-F1
#
_cell.length_a   1.000
_cell.length_b   1.000
_cell.length_c   1.000
_cell.angle_alpha   90.00
_cell.angle_beta   90.00
_cell.angle_gamma   90.00
#
_symmetry.space_group_name_H-M   'P 1'
#
loop_
_entity.id
_entity.type
_entity.pdbx_description
1 polymer ?
#
loop_
_entity_poly.entity_id
_entity_poly.type
_entity_poly.pdbx_seq_one_letter_code
_entity_poly.pdbx_strand_id
1 'polypeptide(L)' 'MALEWMPRESEEKNHDRYGSEHWGTQAPCTIYEKRPLKDPKGNVMKGLYVAWITLNNPAQYNS' A
#
# COMPACT_ATOMS: atom_id res chain seq x y z
N MET A 1 -25.72 25.48 20.25
CA MET A 1 -24.39 24.89 20.58
C MET A 1 -23.32 25.54 19.70
N ALA A 2 -22.14 25.88 20.23
CA ALA A 2 -21.15 26.75 19.54
C ALA A 2 -20.63 26.27 18.17
N LEU A 3 -20.93 25.03 17.78
CA LEU A 3 -20.43 24.38 16.56
C LEU A 3 -21.54 24.01 15.56
N GLU A 4 -22.79 24.44 15.76
CA GLU A 4 -23.90 24.15 14.81
C GLU A 4 -23.69 24.74 13.41
N TRP A 5 -22.89 25.79 13.29
CA TRP A 5 -22.59 26.45 12.01
C TRP A 5 -21.56 25.68 11.15
N MET A 6 -20.80 24.76 11.76
CA MET A 6 -19.71 24.07 11.10
C MET A 6 -20.22 22.72 10.54
N PRO A 7 -20.20 22.52 9.21
CA PRO A 7 -20.57 21.24 8.62
C PRO A 7 -19.72 20.10 9.21
N ARG A 8 -20.35 18.98 9.57
CA ARG A 8 -19.64 17.79 10.03
C ARG A 8 -19.15 17.00 8.83
N GLU A 9 -17.84 16.86 8.71
CA GLU A 9 -17.20 15.98 7.75
C GLU A 9 -16.87 14.64 8.43
N SER A 10 -17.88 13.78 8.58
CA SER A 10 -17.72 12.43 9.17
C SER A 10 -17.49 11.34 8.14
N GLU A 11 -17.37 11.70 6.87
CA GLU A 11 -17.18 10.75 5.78
C GLU A 11 -15.71 10.41 5.57
N GLU A 12 -15.48 9.24 4.99
CA GLU A 12 -14.14 8.80 4.60
C GLU A 12 -13.60 9.72 3.50
N LYS A 13 -12.47 10.37 3.80
CA LYS A 13 -11.78 11.20 2.83
C LYS A 13 -10.75 10.35 2.10
N ASN A 14 -10.85 10.32 0.79
CA ASN A 14 -9.80 9.76 -0.04
C ASN A 14 -8.57 10.69 -0.01
N HIS A 15 -7.44 10.18 0.49
CA HIS A 15 -6.17 10.90 0.56
C HIS A 15 -5.16 10.44 -0.51
N ASP A 16 -5.57 9.55 -1.42
CA ASP A 16 -4.74 9.09 -2.51
C ASP A 16 -4.45 10.26 -3.45
N ARG A 17 -3.15 10.47 -3.73
CA ARG A 17 -2.70 11.49 -4.68
C ARG A 17 -2.67 11.00 -6.12
N TYR A 18 -2.67 9.70 -6.32
CA TYR A 18 -2.50 9.02 -7.60
C TYR A 18 -3.53 7.89 -7.69
N GLY A 19 -3.90 7.51 -8.92
CA GLY A 19 -4.77 6.36 -9.12
C GLY A 19 -3.99 5.05 -9.12
N SER A 20 -4.53 4.04 -9.79
CA SER A 20 -3.91 2.72 -9.84
C SER A 20 -2.81 2.56 -10.89
N GLU A 21 -2.52 3.60 -11.67
CA GLU A 21 -1.61 3.60 -12.83
C GLU A 21 -0.18 3.16 -12.51
N HIS A 22 0.27 3.32 -11.26
CA HIS A 22 1.61 2.94 -10.85
C HIS A 22 1.71 1.49 -10.37
N TRP A 23 0.60 0.77 -10.23
CA TRP A 23 0.60 -0.65 -9.84
C TRP A 23 0.57 -1.53 -11.07
N GLY A 24 1.40 -2.58 -11.08
CA GLY A 24 1.40 -3.52 -12.20
C GLY A 24 2.49 -4.57 -12.08
N THR A 25 2.71 -5.30 -13.16
CA THR A 25 3.76 -6.33 -13.27
C THR A 25 4.82 -6.00 -14.32
N GLN A 26 4.59 -4.99 -15.16
CA GLN A 26 5.52 -4.55 -16.21
C GLN A 26 6.16 -3.22 -15.83
N ALA A 27 7.47 -3.08 -16.09
CA ALA A 27 8.19 -1.86 -15.81
C ALA A 27 7.73 -0.71 -16.75
N PRO A 28 7.67 0.55 -16.28
CA PRO A 28 7.91 0.98 -14.90
C PRO A 28 6.66 0.86 -14.01
N CYS A 29 6.77 0.15 -12.88
CA CYS A 29 5.67 0.05 -11.91
C CYS A 29 6.17 -0.20 -10.48
N THR A 30 5.26 -0.12 -9.51
CA THR A 30 5.42 -0.66 -8.17
C THR A 30 4.71 -2.00 -8.09
N ILE A 31 5.44 -3.05 -7.70
CA ILE A 31 4.88 -4.37 -7.43
C ILE A 31 4.68 -4.49 -5.92
N TYR A 32 3.46 -4.85 -5.52
CA TYR A 32 3.10 -5.15 -4.13
C TYR A 32 2.72 -6.61 -3.97
N GLU A 33 3.40 -7.32 -3.08
CA GLU A 33 3.12 -8.72 -2.77
C GLU A 33 2.90 -8.92 -1.26
N LYS A 34 1.97 -9.80 -0.91
CA LYS A 34 1.79 -10.28 0.46
C LYS A 34 2.35 -11.69 0.58
N ARG A 35 3.49 -11.82 1.25
CA ARG A 35 4.09 -13.14 1.51
C ARG A 35 3.69 -13.64 2.90
N PRO A 36 3.41 -14.95 3.08
CA PRO A 36 3.04 -15.48 4.38
C PRO A 36 4.18 -15.30 5.39
N LEU A 37 3.87 -14.78 6.57
CA LEU A 37 4.84 -14.72 7.66
C LEU A 37 5.02 -16.11 8.27
N LYS A 38 6.27 -16.52 8.48
CA LYS A 38 6.61 -17.79 9.13
C LYS A 38 7.22 -17.55 10.50
N ASP A 39 6.93 -18.43 11.45
CA ASP A 39 7.61 -18.47 12.74
C ASP A 39 9.05 -19.02 12.59
N PRO A 40 9.89 -18.99 13.64
CA PRO A 40 11.24 -19.58 13.60
C PRO A 40 11.29 -21.08 13.31
N LYS A 41 10.16 -21.79 13.44
CA LYS A 41 10.02 -23.23 13.13
C LYS A 41 9.53 -23.46 11.69
N GLY A 42 9.23 -22.40 10.94
CA GLY A 42 8.75 -22.45 9.56
C GLY A 42 7.24 -22.54 9.40
N ASN A 43 6.45 -22.50 10.49
CA ASN A 43 4.99 -22.56 10.41
C ASN A 43 4.42 -21.23 9.92
N VAL A 44 3.42 -21.29 9.05
CA VAL A 44 2.73 -20.08 8.55
C VAL A 44 1.80 -19.52 9.64
N MET A 45 1.98 -18.24 9.95
CA MET A 45 1.14 -17.50 10.87
C MET A 45 -0.09 -16.94 10.15
N LYS A 46 -1.25 -17.56 10.36
CA LYS A 46 -2.51 -17.16 9.69
C LYS A 46 -2.87 -15.71 9.99
N GLY A 47 -3.12 -14.93 8.94
CA GLY A 47 -3.50 -13.52 9.05
C GLY A 47 -2.33 -12.55 9.15
N LEU A 48 -1.09 -13.04 9.27
CA LEU A 48 0.12 -12.21 9.26
C LEU A 48 0.87 -12.38 7.93
N TYR A 49 1.26 -11.24 7.36
CA TYR A 49 1.94 -11.18 6.07
C TYR A 49 3.10 -10.22 6.13
N VAL A 50 4.16 -10.53 5.38
CA VAL A 50 5.23 -9.60 5.07
C VAL A 50 4.86 -8.90 3.76
N ALA A 51 4.72 -7.58 3.81
CA ALA A 51 4.54 -6.76 2.63
C ALA A 51 5.88 -6.63 1.89
N TRP A 52 5.90 -7.02 0.63
CA TRP A 52 7.04 -6.85 -0.26
C TRP A 52 6.66 -5.79 -1.28
N ILE A 53 7.47 -4.72 -1.34
CA ILE A 53 7.29 -3.61 -2.26
C ILE A 53 8.53 -3.55 -3.13
N THR A 54 8.36 -3.69 -4.43
CA THR A 54 9.46 -3.61 -5.40
C THR A 54 9.22 -2.44 -6.35
N LEU A 55 10.21 -1.54 -6.43
CA LEU A 55 10.27 -0.50 -7.44
C LEU A 55 10.78 -1.12 -8.74
N ASN A 56 9.86 -1.56 -9.60
CA ASN A 56 10.16 -2.22 -10.86
C ASN A 56 10.42 -1.18 -11.95
N ASN A 57 11.55 -0.49 -11.85
CA ASN A 57 12.03 0.42 -12.88
C ASN A 57 13.53 0.21 -13.15
N PRO A 58 13.90 -0.82 -13.93
CA PRO A 58 15.31 -1.17 -14.20
C PRO A 58 16.09 -0.04 -14.88
N ALA A 59 15.41 0.82 -15.63
CA ALA A 59 16.02 1.96 -16.32
C ALA A 59 16.25 3.17 -15.39
N GLN A 60 15.88 3.10 -14.11
CA GLN A 60 16.00 4.22 -13.18
C GLN A 60 17.44 4.55 -12.76
N TYR A 61 18.44 3.76 -13.18
CA TYR A 61 19.88 3.97 -12.94
C TYR A 61 20.20 4.75 -11.66
N ASN A 62 19.85 4.18 -10.48
CA ASN A 62 20.10 4.71 -9.14
C ASN A 62 20.31 6.23 -9.09
N SER A 63 19.21 6.99 -9.16
CA SER A 63 19.20 8.41 -8.76
C SER A 63 19.82 8.62 -7.39
#